data_AF-A0A068TQJ9-F1
#
_entry.id   AF-A0A068TQJ9-F1
#
_cell.length_a   1.000
_cell.length_b   1.000
_cell.length_c   1.000
_cell.angle_alpha   90.00
_cell.angle_beta   90.00
_cell.angle_gamma   90.00
#
_symmetry.space_group_name_H-M   'P 1'
#
loop_
_entity.id
_entity.type
_entity.pdbx_description
1 polymer ?
#
loop_
_entity_poly.entity_id
_entity_poly.type
_entity_poly.pdbx_seq_one_letter_code
_entity_poly.pdbx_strand_id
1 'polypeptide(L)'
;MAKGSKCQFIFLATLLLVDTIQSFLMSETDENEVKTLVYLSPKFELGPGSVINKYYYDIDFPRGHIAVKSFDAEVIDEAGNSIPLYETYLHHWVAVNYYQRRGVETPKYHSRVGFQKSDYISAGNNGVCAQVLSQFFGLGSETRKTSNNVPDPYGIEFGNPAVIPAGYDEKWLLNVHAIDTRGAENRLGCTECRCDLYNVTVDEYGHNLDPSYVGGLRCCYDETRCRLKEGFQGVKRSLYLKYTVTYVDWHSSIGAVRVYIFDVTDRWKKSDGISSRHDCLIEYDVESCPAGVTKGGCVHTKSVSIILPAGGNVIYGVAHQHTGGVGSTLHGEDGRVICSSLPIYGEGKEPGNEAGYIVGMSTCYPQPGSVKISNGETLTVKSYYSSEQGHTGVMGLFYILVADSDSSAKLNSSQHAPVGIHKRVLTLDFIVGMALLGIAVLAAVIVAYQRRNQRGDNYEPITM
;
A
#
# COMPACT_ATOMS: atom_id res chain seq x y z
N MET A 1 45.49 -42.24 -32.03
CA MET A 1 44.44 -41.74 -31.11
C MET A 1 44.47 -40.20 -30.99
N ALA A 2 44.18 -39.43 -32.05
CA ALA A 2 44.24 -37.96 -31.99
C ALA A 2 43.12 -37.22 -32.75
N LYS A 3 42.12 -37.93 -33.29
CA LYS A 3 40.96 -37.33 -33.98
C LYS A 3 39.73 -37.13 -33.07
N GLY A 4 39.62 -37.86 -31.95
CA GLY A 4 38.47 -37.78 -31.03
C GLY A 4 38.45 -36.53 -30.13
N SER A 5 39.62 -36.07 -29.67
CA SER A 5 39.72 -34.94 -28.72
C SER A 5 39.37 -33.58 -29.35
N LYS A 6 39.60 -33.39 -30.65
CA LYS A 6 39.38 -32.10 -31.33
C LYS A 6 37.91 -31.81 -31.67
N CYS A 7 37.11 -32.84 -31.91
CA CYS A 7 35.66 -32.68 -32.11
C CYS A 7 34.97 -32.30 -30.79
N GLN A 8 35.48 -32.80 -29.66
CA GLN A 8 34.98 -32.45 -28.33
C GLN A 8 35.21 -30.98 -27.97
N PHE A 9 36.34 -30.37 -28.35
CA PHE A 9 36.59 -28.95 -28.08
C PHE A 9 35.68 -28.00 -28.88
N ILE A 10 35.37 -28.34 -30.13
CA ILE A 10 34.45 -27.54 -30.96
C ILE A 10 33.02 -27.66 -30.41
N PHE A 11 32.61 -28.86 -30.02
CA PHE A 11 31.28 -29.11 -29.44
C PHE A 11 31.10 -28.41 -28.09
N LEU A 12 32.14 -28.40 -27.25
CA LEU A 12 32.15 -27.71 -25.96
C LEU A 12 32.10 -26.19 -26.12
N ALA A 13 32.82 -25.62 -27.10
CA ALA A 13 32.78 -24.20 -27.41
C ALA A 13 31.41 -23.75 -27.92
N THR A 14 30.74 -24.58 -28.76
CA THR A 14 29.37 -24.29 -29.20
C THR A 14 28.35 -24.41 -28.08
N LEU A 15 28.50 -25.37 -27.16
CA LEU A 15 27.63 -25.50 -25.98
C LEU A 15 27.76 -24.29 -25.04
N LEU A 16 28.98 -23.84 -24.77
CA LEU A 16 29.22 -22.64 -23.94
C LEU A 16 28.65 -21.37 -24.59
N LEU A 17 28.73 -21.25 -25.91
CA LEU A 17 28.11 -20.14 -26.65
C LEU A 17 26.58 -20.19 -26.56
N VAL A 18 25.97 -21.37 -26.70
CA VAL A 18 24.52 -21.54 -26.55
C VAL A 18 24.07 -21.25 -25.11
N ASP A 19 24.81 -21.72 -24.10
CA ASP A 19 24.52 -21.44 -22.69
C ASP A 19 24.66 -19.94 -22.36
N THR A 20 25.68 -19.25 -22.89
CA THR A 20 25.82 -17.79 -22.70
C THR A 20 24.70 -17.01 -23.38
N ILE A 21 24.24 -17.44 -24.56
CA ILE A 21 23.11 -16.83 -25.28
C ILE A 21 21.79 -17.10 -24.55
N GLN A 22 21.57 -18.31 -24.04
CA GLN A 22 20.41 -18.65 -23.21
C GLN A 22 20.42 -17.88 -21.89
N SER A 23 21.56 -17.76 -21.24
CA SER A 23 21.71 -16.98 -19.99
C SER A 23 21.44 -15.49 -20.22
N PHE A 24 21.85 -14.94 -21.37
CA PHE A 24 21.55 -13.55 -21.75
C PHE A 24 20.07 -13.34 -22.11
N LEU A 25 19.45 -14.29 -22.83
CA LEU A 25 18.02 -14.24 -23.18
C LEU A 25 17.11 -14.46 -21.95
N MET A 26 17.54 -15.26 -20.98
CA MET A 26 16.83 -15.45 -19.71
C MET A 26 16.99 -14.25 -18.75
N SER A 27 18.06 -13.46 -18.90
CA SER A 27 18.27 -12.25 -18.10
C SER A 27 17.37 -11.07 -18.50
N GLU A 28 16.75 -11.09 -19.69
CA GLU A 28 15.79 -10.05 -20.13
C GLU A 28 14.33 -10.41 -19.82
N THR A 29 14.04 -11.58 -19.23
CA THR A 29 12.66 -12.03 -18.95
C THR A 29 12.17 -11.85 -17.52
N ASP A 30 12.97 -11.29 -16.61
CA ASP A 30 12.64 -11.23 -15.16
C ASP A 30 12.29 -9.83 -14.64
N GLU A 31 12.29 -8.80 -15.48
CA GLU A 31 12.19 -7.39 -15.04
C GLU A 31 10.77 -6.92 -14.62
N ASN A 32 9.73 -7.76 -14.73
CA ASN A 32 8.34 -7.39 -14.41
C ASN A 32 7.57 -8.49 -13.66
N GLU A 33 8.24 -9.43 -12.99
CA GLU A 33 7.52 -10.45 -12.23
C GLU A 33 6.80 -9.82 -11.03
N VAL A 34 5.46 -9.93 -11.01
CA VAL A 34 4.64 -9.54 -9.86
C VAL A 34 4.85 -10.55 -8.75
N LYS A 35 5.38 -10.07 -7.61
CA LYS A 35 5.67 -10.86 -6.42
C LYS A 35 4.58 -10.66 -5.38
N THR A 36 4.25 -11.72 -4.65
CA THR A 36 3.28 -11.67 -3.55
C THR A 36 3.85 -12.35 -2.32
N LEU A 37 3.84 -11.66 -1.17
CA LEU A 37 4.25 -12.21 0.12
C LEU A 37 3.13 -12.09 1.13
N VAL A 38 3.00 -13.11 1.99
CA VAL A 38 1.98 -13.20 3.03
C VAL A 38 2.66 -13.29 4.39
N TYR A 39 2.20 -12.49 5.33
CA TYR A 39 2.77 -12.37 6.67
C TYR A 39 1.67 -12.39 7.73
N LEU A 40 2.09 -12.56 8.99
CA LEU A 40 1.24 -12.45 10.16
C LEU A 40 1.79 -11.38 11.09
N SER A 41 0.91 -10.56 11.65
CA SER A 41 1.26 -9.73 12.81
C SER A 41 1.68 -10.61 13.99
N PRO A 42 2.30 -10.04 15.03
CA PRO A 42 2.33 -10.69 16.33
C PRO A 42 0.92 -11.09 16.79
N LYS A 43 0.85 -12.18 17.54
CA LYS A 43 -0.40 -12.69 18.14
C LYS A 43 -0.98 -11.65 19.09
N PHE A 44 -2.27 -11.39 18.99
CA PHE A 44 -3.02 -10.64 20.01
C PHE A 44 -4.17 -11.49 20.53
N GLU A 45 -4.62 -11.19 21.74
CA GLU A 45 -5.66 -11.97 22.39
C GLU A 45 -6.83 -11.08 22.84
N LEU A 46 -8.03 -11.47 22.46
CA LEU A 46 -9.26 -10.73 22.74
C LEU A 46 -10.27 -11.63 23.47
N GLY A 47 -10.81 -11.12 24.57
CA GLY A 47 -12.00 -11.67 25.24
C GLY A 47 -13.23 -10.77 25.00
N PRO A 48 -14.44 -11.24 25.33
CA PRO A 48 -15.67 -10.47 25.12
C PRO A 48 -15.60 -9.04 25.65
N GLY A 49 -15.88 -8.08 24.78
CA GLY A 49 -15.89 -6.64 25.06
C GLY A 49 -14.51 -5.99 25.06
N SER A 50 -13.42 -6.76 25.10
CA SER A 50 -12.08 -6.19 25.20
C SER A 50 -11.65 -5.49 23.91
N VAL A 51 -10.76 -4.53 24.08
CA VAL A 51 -10.16 -3.75 23.02
C VAL A 51 -8.66 -3.99 22.98
N ILE A 52 -8.13 -4.15 21.78
CA ILE A 52 -6.70 -4.01 21.53
C ILE A 52 -6.48 -2.81 20.62
N ASN A 53 -5.47 -1.99 20.96
CA ASN A 53 -4.94 -0.96 20.08
C ASN A 53 -3.41 -1.05 20.15
N LYS A 54 -2.85 -1.94 19.32
CA LYS A 54 -1.44 -2.37 19.39
C LYS A 54 -0.63 -1.72 18.29
N TYR A 55 0.63 -1.41 18.60
CA TYR A 55 1.61 -0.87 17.66
C TYR A 55 2.77 -1.87 17.55
N TYR A 56 2.97 -2.41 16.34
CA TYR A 56 4.01 -3.38 16.00
C TYR A 56 5.04 -2.70 15.11
N TYR A 57 6.26 -2.55 15.61
CA TYR A 57 7.36 -1.92 14.88
C TYR A 57 8.23 -2.97 14.19
N ASP A 58 8.85 -2.56 13.08
CA ASP A 58 9.70 -3.40 12.23
C ASP A 58 9.02 -4.72 11.83
N ILE A 59 7.75 -4.60 11.40
CA ILE A 59 7.03 -5.76 10.88
C ILE A 59 7.71 -6.30 9.61
N ASP A 60 7.45 -7.57 9.33
CA ASP A 60 7.88 -8.16 8.07
C ASP A 60 7.17 -7.46 6.90
N PHE A 61 7.96 -6.99 5.94
CA PHE A 61 7.50 -6.28 4.75
C PHE A 61 8.52 -6.50 3.63
N PRO A 62 8.11 -6.51 2.34
CA PRO A 62 9.05 -6.63 1.23
C PRO A 62 10.20 -5.62 1.32
N ARG A 63 11.44 -6.08 1.13
CA ARG A 63 12.66 -5.27 1.24
C ARG A 63 13.25 -5.02 -0.15
N GLY A 64 14.07 -3.97 -0.25
CA GLY A 64 14.68 -3.52 -1.51
C GLY A 64 13.93 -2.31 -2.09
N HIS A 65 14.38 -1.83 -3.25
CA HIS A 65 13.72 -0.77 -3.98
C HIS A 65 12.58 -1.38 -4.80
N ILE A 66 11.33 -1.11 -4.40
CA ILE A 66 10.15 -1.80 -4.90
C ILE A 66 9.04 -0.83 -5.25
N ALA A 67 8.09 -1.29 -6.07
CA ALA A 67 6.82 -0.64 -6.31
C ALA A 67 5.69 -1.52 -5.75
N VAL A 68 5.01 -1.06 -4.71
CA VAL A 68 3.86 -1.78 -4.13
C VAL A 68 2.64 -1.60 -5.02
N LYS A 69 1.97 -2.72 -5.27
CA LYS A 69 0.79 -2.87 -6.13
C LYS A 69 -0.49 -3.09 -5.33
N SER A 70 -0.45 -3.82 -4.22
CA SER A 70 -1.57 -3.95 -3.29
C SER A 70 -1.08 -4.30 -1.88
N PHE A 71 -1.89 -3.96 -0.87
CA PHE A 71 -1.66 -4.36 0.52
C PHE A 71 -3.01 -4.63 1.18
N ASP A 72 -3.32 -5.91 1.35
CA ASP A 72 -4.55 -6.42 1.93
C ASP A 72 -4.31 -6.98 3.33
N ALA A 73 -5.27 -6.84 4.24
CA ALA A 73 -5.19 -7.42 5.57
C ALA A 73 -6.52 -8.00 6.04
N GLU A 74 -6.45 -9.04 6.88
CA GLU A 74 -7.58 -9.79 7.38
C GLU A 74 -7.30 -10.30 8.80
N VAL A 75 -8.27 -10.16 9.71
CA VAL A 75 -8.17 -10.77 11.05
C VAL A 75 -8.54 -12.24 10.97
N ILE A 76 -7.61 -13.10 11.40
CA ILE A 76 -7.77 -14.55 11.37
C ILE A 76 -7.58 -15.18 12.75
N ASP A 77 -8.18 -16.36 12.94
CA ASP A 77 -7.90 -17.23 14.09
C ASP A 77 -6.61 -18.06 13.91
N GLU A 78 -6.26 -18.85 14.93
CA GLU A 78 -5.11 -19.78 14.92
C GLU A 78 -5.20 -20.85 13.82
N ALA A 79 -6.40 -21.17 13.33
CA ALA A 79 -6.63 -22.11 12.25
C ALA A 79 -6.59 -21.44 10.86
N GLY A 80 -6.41 -20.12 10.79
CA GLY A 80 -6.34 -19.35 9.55
C GLY A 80 -7.68 -18.88 9.01
N ASN A 81 -8.77 -19.05 9.76
CA ASN A 81 -10.12 -18.64 9.33
C ASN A 81 -10.34 -17.15 9.60
N SER A 82 -10.93 -16.46 8.63
CA SER A 82 -11.39 -15.08 8.77
C SER A 82 -12.46 -14.96 9.85
N ILE A 83 -12.39 -13.88 10.65
CA ILE A 83 -13.33 -13.64 11.76
C ILE A 83 -14.44 -12.68 11.35
N PRO A 84 -15.72 -13.00 11.57
CA PRO A 84 -16.81 -12.07 11.28
C PRO A 84 -16.75 -10.77 12.10
N LEU A 85 -17.12 -9.63 11.50
CA LEU A 85 -17.09 -8.30 12.15
C LEU A 85 -18.01 -8.18 13.37
N TYR A 86 -19.09 -8.98 13.43
CA TYR A 86 -19.97 -9.04 14.61
C TYR A 86 -19.39 -9.86 15.76
N GLU A 87 -18.23 -10.50 15.58
CA GLU A 87 -17.47 -11.16 16.63
C GLU A 87 -16.25 -10.33 17.02
N THR A 88 -15.37 -10.06 16.05
CA THR A 88 -14.22 -9.17 16.24
C THR A 88 -14.27 -8.11 15.16
N TYR A 89 -14.64 -6.90 15.57
CA TYR A 89 -14.67 -5.74 14.70
C TYR A 89 -13.25 -5.21 14.55
N LEU A 90 -12.68 -5.33 13.35
CA LEU A 90 -11.44 -4.64 12.98
C LEU A 90 -11.78 -3.17 12.77
N HIS A 91 -11.64 -2.36 13.83
CA HIS A 91 -11.96 -0.94 13.75
C HIS A 91 -11.01 -0.26 12.78
N HIS A 92 -9.71 -0.52 12.88
CA HIS A 92 -8.76 -0.17 11.84
C HIS A 92 -7.49 -0.99 11.91
N TRP A 93 -6.79 -1.03 10.79
CA TRP A 93 -5.38 -1.37 10.73
C TRP A 93 -4.70 -0.29 9.89
N VAL A 94 -3.51 0.13 10.26
CA VAL A 94 -2.77 1.14 9.48
C VAL A 94 -1.30 0.74 9.38
N ALA A 95 -0.74 0.91 8.18
CA ALA A 95 0.67 0.68 7.90
C ALA A 95 1.37 2.00 7.54
N VAL A 96 2.42 2.32 8.30
CA VAL A 96 3.20 3.55 8.18
C VAL A 96 4.66 3.17 8.01
N ASN A 97 5.33 3.68 6.98
CA ASN A 97 6.78 3.57 6.89
C ASN A 97 7.45 4.66 7.74
N TYR A 98 8.62 4.32 8.28
CA TYR A 98 9.44 5.24 9.05
C TYR A 98 10.93 4.92 8.85
N TYR A 99 11.78 5.90 9.11
CA TYR A 99 13.22 5.74 9.08
C TYR A 99 13.76 5.61 10.49
N GLN A 100 14.50 4.54 10.75
CA GLN A 100 15.14 4.25 12.02
C GLN A 100 16.66 4.37 11.89
N ARG A 101 17.30 5.10 12.80
CA ARG A 101 18.77 5.22 12.80
C ARG A 101 19.42 3.86 13.01
N ARG A 102 20.44 3.56 12.20
CA ARG A 102 21.23 2.31 12.28
C ARG A 102 21.89 2.17 13.65
N GLY A 103 21.92 0.94 14.16
CA GLY A 103 22.54 0.60 15.44
C GLY A 103 21.69 0.94 16.68
N VAL A 104 20.47 1.46 16.49
CA VAL A 104 19.50 1.70 17.58
C VAL A 104 18.51 0.54 17.63
N GLU A 105 18.31 -0.04 18.82
CA GLU A 105 17.30 -1.07 19.02
C GLU A 105 15.91 -0.50 18.74
N THR A 106 15.17 -1.19 17.87
CA THR A 106 13.77 -0.86 17.61
C THR A 106 12.93 -1.44 18.74
N PRO A 107 12.15 -0.61 19.46
CA PRO A 107 11.26 -1.15 20.48
C PRO A 107 10.23 -2.05 19.79
N LYS A 108 10.04 -3.28 20.28
CA LYS A 108 9.18 -4.26 19.61
C LYS A 108 7.68 -3.99 19.79
N TYR A 109 7.29 -3.46 20.95
CA TYR A 109 5.88 -3.31 21.35
C TYR A 109 5.69 -2.08 22.23
N HIS A 110 4.59 -1.36 22.05
CA HIS A 110 4.10 -0.32 22.99
C HIS A 110 5.11 0.73 23.44
N SER A 111 6.14 1.01 22.65
CA SER A 111 6.90 2.23 22.87
C SER A 111 6.08 3.39 22.36
N ARG A 112 5.66 4.26 23.26
CA ARG A 112 5.29 5.65 22.92
C ARG A 112 6.56 6.34 22.39
N VAL A 113 6.94 6.03 21.15
CA VAL A 113 7.98 6.77 20.45
C VAL A 113 7.30 8.08 20.07
N GLY A 114 7.44 9.09 20.93
CA GLY A 114 7.06 10.44 20.55
C GLY A 114 7.64 10.74 19.17
N PHE A 115 6.84 11.28 18.27
CA PHE A 115 7.09 11.41 16.83
C PHE A 115 8.34 12.25 16.44
N GLN A 116 9.18 12.64 17.40
CA GLN A 116 10.46 13.32 17.23
C GLN A 116 11.49 12.85 18.27
N LYS A 117 12.12 11.70 18.02
CA LYS A 117 13.45 11.40 18.59
C LYS A 117 14.44 11.40 17.45
N SER A 118 15.68 11.84 17.67
CA SER A 118 16.72 11.85 16.62
C SER A 118 16.86 10.52 15.88
N ASP A 119 16.49 9.42 16.53
CA ASP A 119 16.64 8.08 15.99
C ASP A 119 15.41 7.57 15.22
N TYR A 120 14.28 8.30 15.22
CA TYR A 120 13.02 7.92 14.54
C TYR A 120 12.47 9.07 13.70
N ILE A 121 12.23 8.84 12.42
CA ILE A 121 11.63 9.80 11.50
C ILE A 121 10.41 9.16 10.87
N SER A 122 9.22 9.70 11.16
CA SER A 122 8.02 9.30 10.43
C SER A 122 8.14 9.77 8.98
N ALA A 123 8.07 8.86 8.01
CA ALA A 123 8.14 9.22 6.60
C ALA A 123 6.78 9.78 6.15
N GLY A 124 5.72 8.98 6.34
CA GLY A 124 4.33 9.40 6.11
C GLY A 124 3.95 9.64 4.65
N ASN A 125 2.66 9.74 4.37
CA ASN A 125 2.15 10.05 3.03
C ASN A 125 2.35 11.52 2.63
N ASN A 126 1.94 11.88 1.41
CA ASN A 126 2.12 13.23 0.84
C ASN A 126 0.98 14.20 1.19
N GLY A 127 0.02 13.77 2.01
CA GLY A 127 -1.19 14.50 2.38
C GLY A 127 -0.96 15.63 3.36
N VAL A 128 -1.86 16.62 3.33
CA VAL A 128 -1.85 17.72 4.30
C VAL A 128 -2.14 17.26 5.73
N CYS A 129 -2.85 16.14 5.88
CA CYS A 129 -3.12 15.49 7.16
C CYS A 129 -2.03 14.50 7.59
N ALA A 130 -0.88 14.41 6.91
CA ALA A 130 0.15 13.39 7.17
C ALA A 130 0.74 13.42 8.59
N GLN A 131 0.55 14.50 9.36
CA GLN A 131 0.98 14.53 10.76
C GLN A 131 0.13 13.69 11.71
N VAL A 132 -1.11 13.40 11.32
CA VAL A 132 -2.07 12.60 12.12
C VAL A 132 -2.51 11.34 11.37
N LEU A 133 -2.69 11.45 10.05
CA LEU A 133 -3.05 10.38 9.14
C LEU A 133 -1.86 10.08 8.24
N SER A 134 -0.77 9.57 8.83
CA SER A 134 0.51 9.32 8.15
C SER A 134 0.53 8.05 7.30
N GLN A 135 -0.49 7.19 7.41
CA GLN A 135 -0.51 5.87 6.80
C GLN A 135 -0.50 5.91 5.27
N PHE A 136 0.12 4.88 4.69
CA PHE A 136 0.02 4.58 3.26
C PHE A 136 -1.08 3.58 2.98
N PHE A 137 -1.26 2.62 3.88
CA PHE A 137 -2.21 1.53 3.72
C PHE A 137 -3.00 1.33 5.00
N GLY A 138 -4.16 0.71 4.82
CA GLY A 138 -5.04 0.37 5.92
C GLY A 138 -5.93 1.53 6.33
N LEU A 139 -7.19 1.17 6.55
CA LEU A 139 -8.28 2.01 7.02
C LEU A 139 -9.08 1.12 7.97
N GLY A 140 -10.36 0.87 7.73
CA GLY A 140 -11.20 0.04 8.59
C GLY A 140 -11.51 -1.35 8.04
N SER A 141 -12.53 -1.95 8.63
CA SER A 141 -13.11 -3.24 8.22
C SER A 141 -13.61 -3.28 6.76
N GLU A 142 -13.86 -2.13 6.14
CA GLU A 142 -14.29 -2.03 4.75
C GLU A 142 -13.20 -2.44 3.75
N THR A 143 -11.96 -2.63 4.21
CA THR A 143 -10.86 -3.04 3.34
C THR A 143 -11.08 -4.41 2.65
N ARG A 144 -11.98 -5.27 3.16
CA ARG A 144 -12.27 -6.61 2.59
C ARG A 144 -12.79 -6.62 1.15
N LYS A 145 -13.69 -5.70 0.80
CA LYS A 145 -14.26 -5.57 -0.56
C LYS A 145 -13.88 -4.26 -1.24
N THR A 146 -12.98 -3.50 -0.63
CA THR A 146 -12.42 -2.29 -1.24
C THR A 146 -11.21 -2.67 -2.08
N SER A 147 -11.28 -2.45 -3.38
CA SER A 147 -10.10 -2.66 -4.24
C SER A 147 -9.06 -1.59 -3.91
N ASN A 148 -7.84 -2.02 -3.56
CA ASN A 148 -6.67 -1.18 -3.25
C ASN A 148 -5.55 -1.34 -4.30
N ASN A 149 -5.86 -1.92 -5.45
CA ASN A 149 -4.88 -2.24 -6.49
C ASN A 149 -4.36 -0.96 -7.13
N VAL A 150 -3.04 -0.83 -7.25
CA VAL A 150 -2.41 0.26 -8.00
C VAL A 150 -2.33 -0.18 -9.46
N PRO A 151 -3.04 0.47 -10.40
CA PRO A 151 -3.06 0.04 -11.80
C PRO A 151 -1.68 0.17 -12.45
N ASP A 152 -1.36 -0.72 -13.38
CA ASP A 152 -0.19 -0.52 -14.25
C ASP A 152 -0.38 0.74 -15.10
N PRO A 153 0.71 1.48 -15.39
CA PRO A 153 2.13 1.21 -15.10
C PRO A 153 2.61 1.76 -13.74
N TYR A 154 1.69 2.09 -12.84
CA TYR A 154 1.98 2.87 -11.64
C TYR A 154 2.34 1.99 -10.44
N GLY A 155 3.00 2.57 -9.45
CA GLY A 155 3.29 1.89 -8.18
C GLY A 155 3.64 2.89 -7.08
N ILE A 156 3.37 2.49 -5.83
CA ILE A 156 3.81 3.26 -4.66
C ILE A 156 5.25 2.86 -4.35
N GLU A 157 6.18 3.81 -4.51
CA GLU A 157 7.63 3.59 -4.41
C GLU A 157 8.09 3.50 -2.96
N PHE A 158 8.83 2.44 -2.62
CA PHE A 158 9.51 2.29 -1.33
C PHE A 158 10.92 1.78 -1.51
N GLY A 159 11.77 1.97 -0.51
CA GLY A 159 13.14 1.48 -0.50
C GLY A 159 14.09 2.25 -1.42
N ASN A 160 13.72 3.44 -1.89
CA ASN A 160 14.57 4.26 -2.75
C ASN A 160 15.78 4.81 -1.95
N PRO A 161 17.03 4.40 -2.26
CA PRO A 161 18.22 4.84 -1.52
C PRO A 161 18.49 6.34 -1.59
N ALA A 162 17.91 7.05 -2.58
CA ALA A 162 18.03 8.50 -2.70
C ALA A 162 17.09 9.26 -1.74
N VAL A 163 16.03 8.61 -1.24
CA VAL A 163 15.05 9.20 -0.32
C VAL A 163 15.35 8.84 1.13
N ILE A 164 15.90 7.65 1.38
CA ILE A 164 16.24 7.19 2.73
C ILE A 164 17.38 8.06 3.31
N PRO A 165 17.20 8.69 4.49
CA PRO A 165 18.24 9.50 5.11
C PRO A 165 19.52 8.71 5.40
N ALA A 166 20.68 9.34 5.18
CA ALA A 166 21.97 8.71 5.43
C ALA A 166 22.10 8.25 6.90
N GLY A 167 22.44 6.97 7.09
CA GLY A 167 22.56 6.37 8.42
C GLY A 167 21.25 5.82 9.00
N TYR A 168 20.17 5.79 8.21
CA TYR A 168 18.87 5.22 8.60
C TYR A 168 18.53 4.02 7.72
N ASP A 169 17.65 3.17 8.25
CA ASP A 169 16.98 2.08 7.52
C ASP A 169 15.48 2.37 7.46
N GLU A 170 14.86 2.09 6.31
CA GLU A 170 13.40 2.13 6.17
C GLU A 170 12.76 0.89 6.81
N LYS A 171 11.75 1.12 7.65
CA LYS A 171 11.01 0.11 8.41
C LYS A 171 9.52 0.41 8.39
N TRP A 172 8.73 -0.56 8.85
CA TRP A 172 7.27 -0.50 8.83
C TRP A 172 6.68 -0.65 10.22
N LEU A 173 5.75 0.24 10.54
CA LEU A 173 4.91 0.23 11.72
C LEU A 173 3.51 -0.23 11.30
N LEU A 174 3.00 -1.24 11.97
CA LEU A 174 1.62 -1.69 11.84
C LEU A 174 0.88 -1.39 13.13
N ASN A 175 -0.18 -0.60 13.05
CA ASN A 175 -1.13 -0.46 14.13
C ASN A 175 -2.39 -1.30 13.85
N VAL A 176 -2.85 -2.02 14.86
CA VAL A 176 -4.04 -2.87 14.79
C VAL A 176 -4.95 -2.48 15.94
N HIS A 177 -6.14 -2.00 15.59
CA HIS A 177 -7.20 -1.68 16.52
C HIS A 177 -8.41 -2.58 16.29
N ALA A 178 -8.70 -3.46 17.24
CA ALA A 178 -9.78 -4.42 17.13
C ALA A 178 -10.58 -4.54 18.44
N ILE A 179 -11.88 -4.77 18.30
CA ILE A 179 -12.85 -4.79 19.38
C ILE A 179 -13.61 -6.11 19.33
N ASP A 180 -13.59 -6.86 20.42
CA ASP A 180 -14.44 -8.04 20.56
C ASP A 180 -15.87 -7.62 20.93
N THR A 181 -16.80 -7.76 20.00
CA THR A 181 -18.19 -7.33 20.18
C THR A 181 -19.12 -8.47 20.59
N ARG A 182 -18.58 -9.67 20.90
CA ARG A 182 -19.37 -10.80 21.38
C ARG A 182 -19.96 -10.47 22.75
N GLY A 183 -21.26 -10.62 22.87
CA GLY A 183 -21.98 -10.34 24.13
C GLY A 183 -22.10 -8.86 24.49
N ALA A 184 -21.66 -7.93 23.64
CA ALA A 184 -21.82 -6.50 23.86
C ALA A 184 -23.30 -6.12 24.07
N GLU A 185 -23.55 -5.22 25.03
CA GLU A 185 -24.90 -4.69 25.29
C GLU A 185 -25.42 -3.93 24.06
N ASN A 186 -24.56 -3.08 23.49
CA ASN A 186 -24.82 -2.33 22.27
C ASN A 186 -23.60 -2.43 21.35
N ARG A 187 -23.68 -3.32 20.34
CA ARG A 187 -22.58 -3.57 19.40
C ARG A 187 -22.18 -2.32 18.62
N LEU A 188 -23.15 -1.60 18.06
CA LEU A 188 -22.87 -0.42 17.26
C LEU A 188 -22.20 0.67 18.11
N GLY A 189 -22.71 0.89 19.34
CA GLY A 189 -22.09 1.81 20.27
C GLY A 189 -20.66 1.42 20.67
N CYS A 190 -20.36 0.11 20.79
CA CYS A 190 -18.98 -0.34 21.00
C CYS A 190 -18.09 0.00 19.81
N THR A 191 -18.56 -0.25 18.57
CA THR A 191 -17.78 0.02 17.35
C THR A 191 -17.64 1.51 17.05
N GLU A 192 -18.56 2.35 17.55
CA GLU A 192 -18.49 3.82 17.53
C GLU A 192 -17.77 4.41 18.75
N CYS A 193 -17.17 3.55 19.58
CA CYS A 193 -16.38 3.93 20.74
C CYS A 193 -17.11 4.85 21.73
N ARG A 194 -18.40 4.63 21.98
CA ARG A 194 -19.20 5.42 22.91
C ARG A 194 -18.69 5.32 24.35
N CYS A 195 -18.30 6.45 24.93
CA CYS A 195 -17.60 6.51 26.21
C CYS A 195 -18.39 5.89 27.38
N ASP A 196 -19.72 6.01 27.36
CA ASP A 196 -20.60 5.43 28.38
C ASP A 196 -20.57 3.89 28.40
N LEU A 197 -20.33 3.25 27.24
CA LEU A 197 -20.20 1.80 27.14
C LEU A 197 -18.83 1.30 27.59
N TYR A 198 -17.79 2.12 27.49
CA TYR A 198 -16.43 1.77 27.97
C TYR A 198 -16.20 2.16 29.43
N ASN A 199 -17.09 2.97 30.02
CA ASN A 199 -16.99 3.47 31.39
C ASN A 199 -15.65 4.18 31.65
N VAL A 200 -15.25 5.04 30.72
CA VAL A 200 -14.00 5.81 30.77
C VAL A 200 -14.29 7.31 30.92
N THR A 201 -13.46 7.99 31.68
CA THR A 201 -13.50 9.45 31.89
C THR A 201 -12.17 10.13 31.60
N VAL A 202 -11.14 9.33 31.32
CA VAL A 202 -9.78 9.76 30.95
C VAL A 202 -9.35 9.04 29.68
N ASP A 203 -8.61 9.74 28.83
CA ASP A 203 -8.03 9.17 27.61
C ASP A 203 -6.76 8.35 27.90
N GLU A 204 -6.18 7.77 26.86
CA GLU A 204 -4.96 6.95 26.94
C GLU A 204 -3.73 7.70 27.49
N TYR A 205 -3.75 9.03 27.48
CA TYR A 205 -2.69 9.88 28.02
C TYR A 205 -2.95 10.30 29.46
N GLY A 206 -4.08 9.88 30.05
CA GLY A 206 -4.51 10.26 31.39
C GLY A 206 -5.11 11.66 31.46
N HIS A 207 -5.45 12.27 30.33
CA HIS A 207 -6.18 13.55 30.34
C HIS A 207 -7.67 13.30 30.50
N ASN A 208 -8.33 14.14 31.29
CA ASN A 208 -9.78 14.10 31.42
C ASN A 208 -10.45 14.31 30.05
N LEU A 209 -11.49 13.53 29.79
CA LEU A 209 -12.37 13.73 28.65
C LEU A 209 -13.25 14.95 28.89
N ASP A 210 -13.49 15.73 27.85
CA ASP A 210 -14.47 16.80 27.90
C ASP A 210 -15.87 16.17 28.08
N PRO A 211 -16.74 16.69 28.97
CA PRO A 211 -18.08 16.14 29.16
C PRO A 211 -18.94 16.10 27.89
N SER A 212 -18.63 16.93 26.89
CA SER A 212 -19.29 16.92 25.58
C SER A 212 -18.74 15.87 24.60
N TYR A 213 -17.59 15.26 24.91
CA TYR A 213 -17.01 14.18 24.11
C TYR A 213 -17.65 12.84 24.51
N VAL A 214 -18.64 12.42 23.72
CA VAL A 214 -19.52 11.28 24.06
C VAL A 214 -19.10 9.96 23.40
N GLY A 215 -18.21 10.00 22.40
CA GLY A 215 -17.66 8.80 21.77
C GLY A 215 -16.54 9.11 20.79
N GLY A 216 -15.74 8.08 20.48
CA GLY A 216 -14.63 8.15 19.52
C GLY A 216 -13.32 7.60 20.07
N LEU A 217 -12.22 7.87 19.35
CA LEU A 217 -10.87 7.33 19.55
C LEU A 217 -10.35 7.45 20.99
N ARG A 218 -10.75 8.48 21.74
CA ARG A 218 -10.30 8.69 23.12
C ARG A 218 -10.97 7.76 24.14
N CYS A 219 -11.98 6.99 23.72
CA CYS A 219 -12.78 6.16 24.63
C CYS A 219 -12.59 4.65 24.48
N CYS A 220 -12.02 4.18 23.37
CA CYS A 220 -11.76 2.78 23.09
C CYS A 220 -10.25 2.52 22.86
N TYR A 221 -9.40 3.01 23.75
CA TYR A 221 -7.97 2.72 23.69
C TYR A 221 -7.64 1.31 24.17
N ASP A 222 -6.38 0.92 24.05
CA ASP A 222 -5.90 -0.42 24.39
C ASP A 222 -6.29 -0.83 25.82
N GLU A 223 -6.66 -2.10 26.00
CA GLU A 223 -7.05 -2.71 27.28
C GLU A 223 -8.38 -2.20 27.88
N THR A 224 -9.05 -1.23 27.25
CA THR A 224 -10.43 -0.88 27.59
C THR A 224 -11.39 -2.03 27.28
N ARG A 225 -12.59 -1.97 27.86
CA ARG A 225 -13.60 -3.01 27.69
C ARG A 225 -14.98 -2.41 27.52
N CYS A 226 -15.60 -2.70 26.39
CA CYS A 226 -16.99 -2.36 26.14
C CYS A 226 -17.92 -3.19 27.03
N ARG A 227 -18.98 -2.56 27.51
CA ARG A 227 -20.00 -3.16 28.37
C ARG A 227 -20.67 -4.36 27.70
N LEU A 228 -20.80 -5.43 28.48
CA LEU A 228 -21.45 -6.67 28.08
C LEU A 228 -22.84 -6.78 28.66
N LYS A 229 -23.69 -7.59 28.01
CA LYS A 229 -24.95 -8.06 28.58
C LYS A 229 -24.69 -8.81 29.87
N GLU A 230 -25.57 -8.61 30.85
CA GLU A 230 -25.47 -9.27 32.15
C GLU A 230 -25.38 -10.80 32.00
N GLY A 231 -24.45 -11.41 32.74
CA GLY A 231 -24.23 -12.85 32.72
C GLY A 231 -23.50 -13.40 31.49
N PHE A 232 -23.17 -12.59 30.48
CA PHE A 232 -22.42 -13.08 29.32
C PHE A 232 -20.99 -13.46 29.71
N GLN A 233 -20.61 -14.69 29.38
CA GLN A 233 -19.26 -15.21 29.52
C GLN A 233 -18.81 -15.75 28.17
N GLY A 234 -17.55 -15.54 27.83
CA GLY A 234 -16.96 -16.06 26.60
C GLY A 234 -15.47 -16.19 26.73
N VAL A 235 -14.92 -17.15 25.98
CA VAL A 235 -13.48 -17.45 26.02
C VAL A 235 -12.67 -16.39 25.30
N LYS A 236 -11.47 -16.15 25.82
CA LYS A 236 -10.43 -15.39 25.12
C LYS A 236 -10.02 -16.15 23.86
N ARG A 237 -9.76 -15.44 22.77
CA ARG A 237 -9.27 -16.00 21.50
C ARG A 237 -7.92 -15.41 21.18
N SER A 238 -7.04 -16.23 20.61
CA SER A 238 -5.80 -15.81 19.98
C SER A 238 -6.07 -15.51 18.52
N LEU A 239 -5.69 -14.33 18.07
CA LEU A 239 -5.94 -13.81 16.72
C LEU A 239 -4.66 -13.19 16.14
N TYR A 240 -4.65 -13.06 14.82
CA TYR A 240 -3.58 -12.43 14.05
C TYR A 240 -4.19 -11.52 12.99
N LEU A 241 -3.45 -10.47 12.60
CA LEU A 241 -3.70 -9.79 11.34
C LEU A 241 -2.83 -10.47 10.28
N LYS A 242 -3.46 -11.23 9.39
CA LYS A 242 -2.79 -11.75 8.19
C LYS A 242 -2.77 -10.65 7.16
N TYR A 243 -1.62 -10.37 6.57
CA TYR A 243 -1.53 -9.39 5.49
C TYR A 243 -0.76 -9.91 4.28
N THR A 244 -1.18 -9.44 3.12
CA THR A 244 -0.66 -9.83 1.80
C THR A 244 -0.18 -8.59 1.08
N VAL A 245 1.08 -8.59 0.65
CA VAL A 245 1.68 -7.49 -0.09
C VAL A 245 2.03 -7.97 -1.49
N THR A 246 1.48 -7.31 -2.50
CA THR A 246 1.82 -7.53 -3.90
C THR A 246 2.71 -6.40 -4.38
N TYR A 247 3.83 -6.70 -5.03
CA TYR A 247 4.82 -5.72 -5.44
C TYR A 247 5.62 -6.18 -6.67
N VAL A 248 6.35 -5.26 -7.27
CA VAL A 248 7.38 -5.54 -8.29
C VAL A 248 8.69 -4.89 -7.85
N ASP A 249 9.82 -5.36 -8.38
CA ASP A 249 11.08 -4.65 -8.21
C ASP A 249 11.00 -3.29 -8.94
N TRP A 250 11.60 -2.26 -8.35
CA TRP A 250 11.52 -0.93 -8.92
C TRP A 250 12.29 -0.84 -10.24
N HIS A 251 11.65 -0.28 -11.27
CA HIS A 251 12.28 0.05 -12.54
C HIS A 251 11.90 1.46 -12.98
N SER A 252 12.76 2.12 -13.77
CA SER A 252 12.57 3.49 -14.23
C SER A 252 11.35 3.72 -15.14
N SER A 253 10.73 2.63 -15.64
CA SER A 253 9.48 2.65 -16.39
C SER A 253 8.23 2.72 -15.52
N ILE A 254 8.34 2.46 -14.21
CA ILE A 254 7.22 2.50 -13.28
C ILE A 254 6.90 3.95 -12.93
N GLY A 255 5.63 4.33 -13.04
CA GLY A 255 5.19 5.65 -12.62
C GLY A 255 4.99 5.70 -11.10
N ALA A 256 5.89 6.37 -10.37
CA ALA A 256 5.70 6.67 -8.95
C ALA A 256 4.39 7.44 -8.74
N VAL A 257 3.67 7.11 -7.67
CA VAL A 257 2.46 7.83 -7.26
C VAL A 257 2.59 8.39 -5.86
N ARG A 258 1.99 9.55 -5.66
CA ARG A 258 1.81 10.17 -4.35
C ARG A 258 0.51 9.73 -3.74
N VAL A 259 0.52 9.58 -2.42
CA VAL A 259 -0.63 9.22 -1.61
C VAL A 259 -1.16 10.46 -0.89
N TYR A 260 -2.44 10.75 -1.03
CA TYR A 260 -3.12 11.82 -0.30
C TYR A 260 -4.31 11.28 0.48
N ILE A 261 -4.39 11.65 1.76
CA ILE A 261 -5.55 11.42 2.61
C ILE A 261 -6.10 12.77 3.04
N PHE A 262 -7.38 13.00 2.76
CA PHE A 262 -8.14 14.17 3.16
C PHE A 262 -9.08 13.83 4.31
N ASP A 263 -9.38 14.81 5.14
CA ASP A 263 -10.23 14.67 6.33
C ASP A 263 -11.24 15.82 6.39
N VAL A 264 -12.54 15.50 6.33
CA VAL A 264 -13.62 16.51 6.39
C VAL A 264 -13.72 17.25 7.73
N THR A 265 -12.98 16.82 8.75
CA THR A 265 -12.94 17.47 10.07
C THR A 265 -11.85 18.53 10.20
N ASP A 266 -10.99 18.65 9.19
CA ASP A 266 -9.95 19.66 9.16
C ASP A 266 -10.56 21.07 9.23
N ARG A 267 -9.94 21.92 10.05
CA ARG A 267 -10.39 23.28 10.35
C ARG A 267 -9.57 24.35 9.65
N TRP A 268 -8.55 23.94 8.90
CA TRP A 268 -7.74 24.83 8.08
C TRP A 268 -8.62 25.70 7.16
N LYS A 269 -8.27 26.98 7.04
CA LYS A 269 -8.90 27.91 6.11
C LYS A 269 -7.88 28.45 5.14
N LYS A 270 -8.31 28.74 3.92
CA LYS A 270 -7.49 29.40 2.89
C LYS A 270 -6.89 30.74 3.36
N SER A 271 -7.54 31.44 4.28
CA SER A 271 -7.05 32.66 4.93
C SER A 271 -5.79 32.44 5.78
N ASP A 272 -5.56 31.22 6.25
CA ASP A 272 -4.46 30.89 7.17
C ASP A 272 -3.13 30.75 6.41
N GLY A 273 -3.20 30.67 5.08
CA GLY A 273 -2.06 30.51 4.18
C GLY A 273 -1.75 29.04 3.85
N ILE A 274 -1.15 28.80 2.69
CA ILE A 274 -0.85 27.45 2.19
C ILE A 274 0.16 26.70 3.09
N SER A 275 1.02 27.44 3.79
CA SER A 275 2.04 26.88 4.67
C SER A 275 1.57 26.67 6.12
N SER A 276 0.33 27.04 6.46
CA SER A 276 -0.18 26.81 7.80
C SER A 276 -0.48 25.32 8.02
N ARG A 277 -0.40 24.92 9.29
CA ARG A 277 -0.64 23.55 9.70
C ARG A 277 -2.13 23.22 9.57
N HIS A 278 -2.43 22.04 9.03
CA HIS A 278 -3.77 21.48 9.03
C HIS A 278 -4.06 20.81 10.38
N ASP A 279 -5.29 20.95 10.86
CA ASP A 279 -5.69 20.46 12.19
C ASP A 279 -6.09 18.98 12.16
N CYS A 280 -6.80 18.56 11.11
CA CYS A 280 -7.28 17.18 10.83
C CYS A 280 -7.65 16.38 12.10
N LEU A 281 -8.91 16.42 12.51
CA LEU A 281 -9.38 15.86 13.79
C LEU A 281 -9.78 14.38 13.73
N ILE A 282 -9.69 13.75 12.55
CA ILE A 282 -9.95 12.34 12.26
C ILE A 282 -11.45 11.97 12.32
N GLU A 283 -12.13 12.32 13.40
CA GLU A 283 -13.49 11.88 13.69
C GLU A 283 -14.42 13.04 14.08
N TYR A 284 -15.73 12.82 13.91
CA TYR A 284 -16.77 13.74 14.33
C TYR A 284 -18.06 12.98 14.65
N ASP A 285 -18.99 13.65 15.34
CA ASP A 285 -20.30 13.10 15.65
C ASP A 285 -21.34 13.53 14.61
N VAL A 286 -22.31 12.65 14.36
CA VAL A 286 -23.50 12.93 13.55
C VAL A 286 -24.71 12.93 14.47
N GLU A 287 -25.37 14.09 14.58
CA GLU A 287 -26.60 14.22 15.36
C GLU A 287 -27.78 13.53 14.65
N SER A 288 -28.72 13.01 15.44
CA SER A 288 -29.97 12.45 14.91
C SER A 288 -30.84 13.54 14.30
N CYS A 289 -31.53 13.23 13.22
CA CYS A 289 -32.51 14.13 12.63
C CYS A 289 -33.72 14.34 13.56
N PRO A 290 -34.42 15.49 13.47
CA PRO A 290 -35.60 15.75 14.27
C PRO A 290 -36.70 14.70 14.05
N ALA A 291 -37.45 14.40 15.11
CA ALA A 291 -38.57 13.46 15.04
C ALA A 291 -39.63 13.95 14.02
N GLY A 292 -40.08 13.05 13.13
CA GLY A 292 -41.12 13.33 12.14
C GLY A 292 -40.63 13.61 10.72
N VAL A 293 -39.31 13.65 10.48
CA VAL A 293 -38.74 13.66 9.12
C VAL A 293 -38.86 12.26 8.51
N THR A 294 -39.27 12.18 7.24
CA THR A 294 -39.36 10.91 6.49
C THR A 294 -37.98 10.27 6.38
N LYS A 295 -37.88 8.96 6.63
CA LYS A 295 -36.64 8.16 6.62
C LYS A 295 -35.65 8.49 5.49
N GLY A 296 -36.13 8.71 4.26
CA GLY A 296 -35.28 9.07 3.11
C GLY A 296 -34.70 10.49 3.07
N GLY A 297 -34.99 11.35 4.05
CA GLY A 297 -34.54 12.76 4.11
C GLY A 297 -33.47 13.06 5.17
N CYS A 298 -33.10 12.08 6.01
CA CYS A 298 -32.14 12.27 7.10
C CYS A 298 -30.71 11.97 6.65
N VAL A 299 -30.08 12.94 5.97
CA VAL A 299 -28.67 12.85 5.57
C VAL A 299 -27.89 14.03 6.16
N HIS A 300 -26.91 13.73 7.00
CA HIS A 300 -25.93 14.70 7.46
C HIS A 300 -24.80 14.83 6.42
N THR A 301 -24.44 16.08 6.11
CA THR A 301 -23.33 16.38 5.18
C THR A 301 -22.25 17.16 5.91
N LYS A 302 -21.01 16.70 5.81
CA LYS A 302 -19.82 17.43 6.24
C LYS A 302 -18.89 17.64 5.04
N SER A 303 -18.27 18.81 4.94
CA SER A 303 -17.41 19.13 3.81
C SER A 303 -16.23 19.99 4.21
N VAL A 304 -15.12 19.82 3.49
CA VAL A 304 -13.92 20.64 3.61
C VAL A 304 -13.37 20.96 2.23
N SER A 305 -12.69 22.10 2.10
CA SER A 305 -11.95 22.49 0.90
C SER A 305 -10.47 22.63 1.24
N ILE A 306 -9.61 21.90 0.52
CA ILE A 306 -8.17 21.77 0.79
C ILE A 306 -7.41 22.12 -0.48
N ILE A 307 -6.30 22.84 -0.37
CA ILE A 307 -5.40 23.10 -1.50
C ILE A 307 -4.45 21.90 -1.67
N LEU A 308 -4.46 21.26 -2.83
CA LEU A 308 -3.55 20.15 -3.10
C LEU A 308 -2.13 20.68 -3.41
N PRO A 309 -1.09 20.35 -2.62
CA PRO A 309 0.24 20.92 -2.80
C PRO A 309 0.88 20.58 -4.16
N ALA A 310 0.72 19.34 -4.61
CA ALA A 310 1.23 18.86 -5.89
C ALA A 310 0.15 18.06 -6.62
N GLY A 311 -0.27 18.58 -7.78
CA GLY A 311 -1.24 17.96 -8.67
C GLY A 311 -0.64 16.83 -9.50
N GLY A 312 -1.41 16.36 -10.49
CA GLY A 312 -1.04 15.25 -11.35
C GLY A 312 -2.27 14.52 -11.90
N ASN A 313 -2.07 13.30 -12.42
CA ASN A 313 -3.16 12.45 -12.89
C ASN A 313 -3.70 11.61 -11.72
N VAL A 314 -5.00 11.66 -11.48
CA VAL A 314 -5.65 10.78 -10.50
C VAL A 314 -5.80 9.41 -11.12
N ILE A 315 -5.22 8.40 -10.49
CA ILE A 315 -5.24 7.00 -10.97
C ILE A 315 -6.04 6.07 -10.07
N TYR A 316 -6.38 6.54 -8.86
CA TYR A 316 -7.15 5.82 -7.87
C TYR A 316 -7.82 6.82 -6.92
N GLY A 317 -9.04 6.51 -6.47
CA GLY A 317 -9.69 7.24 -5.39
C GLY A 317 -10.69 6.38 -4.63
N VAL A 318 -10.77 6.55 -3.30
CA VAL A 318 -11.75 5.85 -2.46
C VAL A 318 -12.00 6.65 -1.19
N ALA A 319 -13.20 6.54 -0.61
CA ALA A 319 -13.52 7.11 0.68
C ALA A 319 -13.40 6.09 1.81
N HIS A 320 -13.25 6.58 3.03
CA HIS A 320 -13.36 5.81 4.26
C HIS A 320 -14.53 6.34 5.08
N GLN A 321 -15.44 5.46 5.46
CA GLN A 321 -16.58 5.78 6.32
C GLN A 321 -16.87 4.62 7.27
N HIS A 322 -17.37 4.94 8.45
CA HIS A 322 -17.92 4.01 9.42
C HIS A 322 -19.40 3.70 9.12
N THR A 323 -19.95 2.70 9.80
CA THR A 323 -21.37 2.35 9.75
C THR A 323 -22.25 3.60 9.91
N GLY A 324 -23.27 3.72 9.06
CA GLY A 324 -24.06 4.94 8.91
C GLY A 324 -23.62 5.79 7.71
N GLY A 325 -22.42 5.55 7.15
CA GLY A 325 -21.97 6.18 5.92
C GLY A 325 -22.92 5.92 4.75
N VAL A 326 -23.16 6.94 3.94
CA VAL A 326 -24.01 6.92 2.73
C VAL A 326 -23.17 7.07 1.46
N GLY A 327 -21.98 7.67 1.59
CA GLY A 327 -21.05 7.90 0.50
C GLY A 327 -20.21 9.15 0.74
N SER A 328 -19.22 9.34 -0.13
CA SER A 328 -18.45 10.57 -0.18
C SER A 328 -18.05 10.89 -1.61
N THR A 329 -17.89 12.18 -1.90
CA THR A 329 -17.50 12.66 -3.22
C THR A 329 -16.39 13.70 -3.12
N LEU A 330 -15.35 13.51 -3.92
CA LEU A 330 -14.27 14.46 -4.13
C LEU A 330 -14.55 15.30 -5.39
N HIS A 331 -14.45 16.61 -5.26
CA HIS A 331 -14.68 17.58 -6.33
C HIS A 331 -13.43 18.41 -6.61
N GLY A 332 -13.24 18.78 -7.88
CA GLY A 332 -12.28 19.80 -8.30
C GLY A 332 -12.78 21.22 -8.03
N GLU A 333 -11.92 22.21 -8.24
CA GLU A 333 -12.23 23.62 -7.97
C GLU A 333 -13.35 24.17 -8.86
N ASP A 334 -13.45 23.64 -10.08
CA ASP A 334 -14.50 23.93 -11.07
C ASP A 334 -15.82 23.18 -10.81
N GLY A 335 -15.91 22.44 -9.71
CA GLY A 335 -17.09 21.66 -9.32
C GLY A 335 -17.20 20.31 -10.02
N ARG A 336 -16.24 19.91 -10.87
CA ARG A 336 -16.25 18.58 -11.49
C ARG A 336 -16.13 17.49 -10.43
N VAL A 337 -16.78 16.36 -10.66
CA VAL A 337 -16.60 15.17 -9.81
C VAL A 337 -15.29 14.49 -10.22
N ILE A 338 -14.38 14.35 -9.25
CA ILE A 338 -13.13 13.60 -9.42
C ILE A 338 -13.37 12.12 -9.12
N CYS A 339 -14.04 11.84 -8.00
CA CYS A 339 -14.40 10.48 -7.60
C CYS A 339 -15.59 10.50 -6.64
N SER A 340 -16.55 9.59 -6.84
CA SER A 340 -17.62 9.28 -5.90
C SER A 340 -17.42 7.87 -5.38
N SER A 341 -17.34 7.73 -4.06
CA SER A 341 -17.12 6.45 -3.38
C SER A 341 -18.33 6.14 -2.50
N LEU A 342 -18.96 4.99 -2.73
CA LEU A 342 -20.16 4.53 -2.05
C LEU A 342 -19.83 3.34 -1.16
N PRO A 343 -20.45 3.24 0.03
CA PRO A 343 -20.29 2.09 0.91
C PRO A 343 -20.97 0.84 0.35
N ILE A 344 -20.35 -0.30 0.58
CA ILE A 344 -20.86 -1.63 0.30
C ILE A 344 -21.20 -2.26 1.65
N TYR A 345 -22.49 -2.34 1.95
CA TYR A 345 -22.97 -3.01 3.15
C TYR A 345 -23.09 -4.52 2.93
N GLY A 346 -22.76 -5.30 3.96
CA GLY A 346 -23.00 -6.73 3.94
C GLY A 346 -24.48 -7.06 4.09
N GLU A 347 -24.86 -8.29 3.71
CA GLU A 347 -26.25 -8.78 3.74
C GLU A 347 -26.40 -10.15 4.43
N GLY A 348 -25.30 -10.76 4.86
CA GLY A 348 -25.21 -12.10 5.42
C GLY A 348 -24.47 -12.16 6.76
N LYS A 349 -23.86 -13.32 7.05
CA LYS A 349 -23.11 -13.57 8.29
C LYS A 349 -21.66 -14.03 8.06
N GLU A 350 -21.31 -14.33 6.82
CA GLU A 350 -19.96 -14.77 6.49
C GLU A 350 -18.97 -13.59 6.55
N PRO A 351 -17.69 -13.84 6.89
CA PRO A 351 -16.66 -12.82 6.84
C PRO A 351 -16.62 -12.08 5.50
N GLY A 352 -16.71 -10.75 5.55
CA GLY A 352 -16.74 -9.87 4.38
C GLY A 352 -18.14 -9.70 3.77
N ASN A 353 -19.19 -10.20 4.41
CA ASN A 353 -20.57 -9.99 4.00
C ASN A 353 -21.51 -9.74 5.19
N GLU A 354 -21.03 -9.19 6.29
CA GLU A 354 -21.79 -9.06 7.53
C GLU A 354 -22.89 -7.99 7.45
N ALA A 355 -24.13 -8.40 7.68
CA ALA A 355 -25.29 -7.52 7.65
C ALA A 355 -25.15 -6.35 8.63
N GLY A 356 -25.35 -5.13 8.13
CA GLY A 356 -25.25 -3.89 8.91
C GLY A 356 -23.84 -3.35 9.10
N TYR A 357 -22.82 -3.98 8.50
CA TYR A 357 -21.45 -3.48 8.48
C TYR A 357 -21.09 -2.99 7.08
N ILE A 358 -20.27 -1.95 7.01
CA ILE A 358 -19.59 -1.57 5.76
C ILE A 358 -18.44 -2.58 5.58
N VAL A 359 -18.54 -3.40 4.54
CA VAL A 359 -17.55 -4.44 4.20
C VAL A 359 -16.69 -4.06 2.99
N GLY A 360 -16.99 -2.92 2.36
CA GLY A 360 -16.34 -2.41 1.16
C GLY A 360 -16.69 -0.95 0.90
N MET A 361 -15.89 -0.30 0.08
CA MET A 361 -16.17 1.00 -0.53
C MET A 361 -15.91 0.89 -2.04
N SER A 362 -16.71 1.57 -2.85
CA SER A 362 -16.51 1.58 -4.29
C SER A 362 -15.29 2.43 -4.67
N THR A 363 -14.31 1.80 -5.28
CA THR A 363 -13.08 2.47 -5.75
C THR A 363 -13.28 3.11 -7.13
N CYS A 364 -12.77 4.32 -7.31
CA CYS A 364 -12.63 4.96 -8.62
C CYS A 364 -11.28 4.61 -9.27
N TYR A 365 -11.34 4.13 -10.51
CA TYR A 365 -10.18 3.97 -11.39
C TYR A 365 -10.37 4.82 -12.65
N PRO A 366 -10.03 6.11 -12.62
CA PRO A 366 -10.12 6.95 -13.80
C PRO A 366 -9.26 6.41 -14.94
N GLN A 367 -9.72 6.58 -16.18
CA GLN A 367 -8.87 6.31 -17.34
C GLN A 367 -7.59 7.15 -17.25
N PRO A 368 -6.40 6.59 -17.48
CA PRO A 368 -5.14 7.32 -17.36
C PRO A 368 -5.17 8.67 -18.11
N GLY A 369 -4.87 9.75 -17.39
CA GLY A 369 -4.86 11.10 -17.93
C GLY A 369 -6.22 11.79 -18.11
N SER A 370 -7.34 11.11 -17.84
CA SER A 370 -8.69 11.69 -17.98
C SER A 370 -9.06 12.63 -16.84
N VAL A 371 -8.53 12.38 -15.64
CA VAL A 371 -8.76 13.19 -14.45
C VAL A 371 -7.44 13.78 -13.99
N LYS A 372 -7.27 15.09 -14.17
CA LYS A 372 -6.07 15.85 -13.78
C LYS A 372 -6.39 16.80 -12.65
N ILE A 373 -5.44 16.98 -11.75
CA ILE A 373 -5.49 18.00 -10.72
C ILE A 373 -4.30 18.94 -10.94
N SER A 374 -4.53 20.25 -10.93
CA SER A 374 -3.48 21.24 -11.07
C SER A 374 -2.72 21.44 -9.75
N ASN A 375 -1.45 21.85 -9.83
CA ASN A 375 -0.70 22.24 -8.63
C ASN A 375 -1.41 23.40 -7.94
N GLY A 376 -1.68 23.27 -6.64
CA GLY A 376 -2.40 24.28 -5.88
C GLY A 376 -3.91 24.36 -6.16
N GLU A 377 -4.49 23.39 -6.88
CA GLU A 377 -5.94 23.34 -7.09
C GLU A 377 -6.67 23.10 -5.76
N THR A 378 -7.76 23.83 -5.55
CA THR A 378 -8.64 23.62 -4.39
C THR A 378 -9.54 22.40 -4.65
N LEU A 379 -9.43 21.38 -3.82
CA LEU A 379 -10.30 20.20 -3.85
C LEU A 379 -11.34 20.29 -2.74
N THR A 380 -12.55 19.81 -3.00
CA THR A 380 -13.64 19.78 -2.00
C THR A 380 -14.11 18.36 -1.76
N VAL A 381 -13.95 17.88 -0.53
CA VAL A 381 -14.48 16.58 -0.08
C VAL A 381 -15.84 16.81 0.57
N LYS A 382 -16.83 16.00 0.22
CA LYS A 382 -18.14 15.95 0.88
C LYS A 382 -18.39 14.54 1.38
N SER A 383 -18.65 14.38 2.67
CA SER A 383 -18.99 13.11 3.32
C SER A 383 -20.46 13.13 3.74
N TYR A 384 -21.18 12.07 3.42
CA TYR A 384 -22.60 11.90 3.68
C TYR A 384 -22.82 10.74 4.64
N TYR A 385 -23.59 10.99 5.70
CA TYR A 385 -23.99 9.99 6.69
C TYR A 385 -25.51 10.00 6.85
N SER A 386 -26.09 8.83 7.09
CA SER A 386 -27.44 8.72 7.61
C SER A 386 -27.48 9.40 8.96
N SER A 387 -28.47 10.25 9.17
CA SER A 387 -28.78 10.84 10.47
C SER A 387 -30.11 10.34 11.02
N GLU A 388 -30.64 9.21 10.50
CA GLU A 388 -31.84 8.58 11.09
C GLU A 388 -31.66 8.23 12.57
N GLN A 389 -30.42 7.97 12.97
CA GLN A 389 -29.97 7.88 14.35
C GLN A 389 -28.65 8.65 14.50
N GLY A 390 -28.27 8.91 15.75
CA GLY A 390 -27.00 9.55 16.04
C GLY A 390 -25.85 8.56 15.91
N HIS A 391 -24.69 9.06 15.50
CA HIS A 391 -23.45 8.30 15.40
C HIS A 391 -22.33 9.07 16.09
N THR A 392 -21.46 8.38 16.83
CA THR A 392 -20.28 8.99 17.45
C THR A 392 -18.99 8.53 16.79
N GLY A 393 -17.97 9.38 16.76
CA GLY A 393 -16.64 8.99 16.29
C GLY A 393 -16.63 8.47 14.84
N VAL A 394 -17.46 9.03 13.97
CA VAL A 394 -17.46 8.65 12.55
C VAL A 394 -16.36 9.37 11.79
N MET A 395 -15.85 8.73 10.74
CA MET A 395 -14.81 9.31 9.89
C MET A 395 -15.37 9.76 8.52
N GLY A 396 -14.76 10.77 7.93
CA GLY A 396 -15.06 11.19 6.56
C GLY A 396 -13.77 11.42 5.80
N LEU A 397 -12.99 10.35 5.64
CA LEU A 397 -11.71 10.45 4.95
C LEU A 397 -11.86 10.15 3.46
N PHE A 398 -10.97 10.73 2.66
CA PHE A 398 -10.90 10.44 1.23
C PHE A 398 -9.45 10.25 0.80
N TYR A 399 -9.19 9.13 0.16
CA TYR A 399 -7.87 8.68 -0.25
C TYR A 399 -7.75 8.77 -1.77
N ILE A 400 -6.67 9.34 -2.29
CA ILE A 400 -6.35 9.31 -3.73
C ILE A 400 -4.89 8.96 -3.99
N LEU A 401 -4.65 8.32 -5.13
CA LEU A 401 -3.31 8.18 -5.70
C LEU A 401 -3.17 9.12 -6.90
N VAL A 402 -2.10 9.91 -6.89
CA VAL A 402 -1.81 10.90 -7.92
C VAL A 402 -0.45 10.61 -8.53
N ALA A 403 -0.45 10.30 -9.83
CA ALA A 403 0.76 10.11 -10.61
C ALA A 403 1.26 11.44 -11.18
N ASP A 404 2.58 11.61 -11.26
CA ASP A 404 3.15 12.77 -11.93
C ASP A 404 2.77 12.85 -13.41
N SER A 405 2.53 14.09 -13.86
CA SER A 405 2.27 14.40 -15.26
C SER A 405 3.42 13.95 -16.16
N ASP A 406 4.68 14.09 -15.68
CA ASP A 406 5.89 13.70 -16.41
C ASP A 406 6.08 12.17 -16.46
N SER A 407 5.75 11.46 -15.38
CA SER A 407 5.73 9.99 -15.36
C SER A 407 4.73 9.43 -16.36
N SER A 408 3.59 10.10 -16.52
CA SER A 408 2.56 9.74 -17.50
C SER A 408 2.97 10.11 -18.94
N ALA A 409 3.72 11.21 -19.13
CA ALA A 409 4.25 11.63 -20.43
C ALA A 409 5.40 10.73 -20.94
N LYS A 410 6.29 10.27 -20.05
CA LYS A 410 7.33 9.26 -20.36
C LYS A 410 6.73 7.91 -20.79
N LEU A 411 5.54 7.60 -20.29
CA LEU A 411 4.79 6.39 -20.65
C LEU A 411 4.07 6.50 -21.99
N ASN A 412 3.48 7.64 -22.29
CA ASN A 412 2.90 7.89 -23.61
C ASN A 412 3.97 7.94 -24.73
N SER A 413 5.20 8.39 -24.42
CA SER A 413 6.29 8.38 -25.40
C SER A 413 6.89 6.98 -25.61
N SER A 414 6.88 6.11 -24.60
CA SER A 414 7.34 4.73 -24.72
C SER A 414 6.32 3.80 -25.38
N GLN A 415 5.03 4.16 -25.40
CA GLN A 415 4.02 3.51 -26.24
C GLN A 415 4.05 3.95 -27.72
N HIS A 416 4.76 5.03 -28.07
CA HIS A 416 4.85 5.55 -29.45
C HIS A 416 6.27 5.62 -30.03
N ALA A 417 7.29 5.23 -29.27
CA ALA A 417 8.60 4.96 -29.84
C ALA A 417 8.60 3.55 -30.44
N PRO A 418 9.12 3.33 -31.66
CA PRO A 418 9.46 1.99 -32.12
C PRO A 418 10.66 1.51 -31.28
N VAL A 419 10.37 1.02 -30.07
CA VAL A 419 11.32 0.27 -29.24
C VAL A 419 11.50 -1.08 -29.93
N GLY A 420 12.34 -1.08 -30.97
CA GLY A 420 12.53 -2.26 -31.79
C GLY A 420 13.51 -2.11 -32.94
N ILE A 421 13.97 -0.89 -33.27
CA ILE A 421 14.87 -0.70 -34.42
C ILE A 421 16.29 -0.35 -33.97
N HIS A 422 16.48 0.54 -33.00
CA HIS A 422 17.85 0.98 -32.66
C HIS A 422 18.66 -0.07 -31.86
N LYS A 423 18.03 -0.80 -30.93
CA LYS A 423 18.68 -1.91 -30.19
C LYS A 423 18.93 -3.13 -31.08
N ARG A 424 18.00 -3.42 -32.01
CA ARG A 424 18.07 -4.58 -32.92
C ARG A 424 19.23 -4.47 -33.91
N VAL A 425 19.52 -3.26 -34.39
CA VAL A 425 20.68 -2.96 -35.25
C VAL A 425 21.99 -3.16 -34.48
N LEU A 426 22.11 -2.65 -33.25
CA LEU A 426 23.31 -2.88 -32.43
C LEU A 426 23.54 -4.37 -32.10
N THR A 427 22.48 -5.13 -31.80
CA THR A 427 22.59 -6.59 -31.58
C THR A 427 22.93 -7.36 -32.85
N LEU A 428 22.41 -6.95 -34.02
CA LEU A 428 22.71 -7.64 -35.27
C LEU A 428 24.16 -7.35 -35.70
N ASP A 429 24.63 -6.11 -35.56
CA ASP A 429 26.02 -5.73 -35.87
C ASP A 429 27.01 -6.43 -34.94
N PHE A 430 26.67 -6.60 -33.65
CA PHE A 430 27.51 -7.32 -32.69
C PHE A 430 27.54 -8.84 -32.97
N ILE A 431 26.40 -9.44 -33.32
CA ILE A 431 26.31 -10.87 -33.69
C ILE A 431 27.06 -11.12 -35.01
N VAL A 432 26.90 -10.25 -36.01
CA VAL A 432 27.63 -10.32 -37.29
C VAL A 432 29.13 -10.12 -37.05
N GLY A 433 29.51 -9.18 -36.18
CA GLY A 433 30.90 -8.95 -35.79
C GLY A 433 31.54 -10.19 -35.14
N MET A 434 30.84 -10.84 -34.21
CA MET A 434 31.31 -12.07 -33.57
C MET A 434 31.37 -13.26 -34.54
N ALA A 435 30.40 -13.38 -35.46
CA ALA A 435 30.41 -14.41 -36.50
C ALA A 435 31.59 -14.24 -37.47
N LEU A 436 31.88 -13.00 -37.90
CA LEU A 436 33.02 -12.68 -38.75
C LEU A 436 34.35 -12.94 -38.05
N LEU A 437 34.45 -12.63 -36.75
CA LEU A 437 35.63 -12.94 -35.94
C LEU A 437 35.85 -14.46 -35.85
N GLY A 438 34.78 -15.24 -35.64
CA GLY A 438 34.83 -16.70 -35.62
C GLY A 438 35.29 -17.30 -36.95
N ILE A 439 34.79 -16.77 -38.08
CA ILE A 439 35.21 -17.18 -39.43
C ILE A 439 36.69 -16.84 -39.68
N ALA A 440 37.14 -15.65 -39.27
CA ALA A 440 38.54 -15.23 -39.43
C ALA A 440 39.51 -16.13 -38.64
N VAL A 441 39.14 -16.51 -37.41
CA VAL A 441 39.92 -17.47 -36.61
C VAL A 441 39.94 -18.84 -37.27
N LEU A 442 38.80 -19.31 -37.80
CA LEU A 442 38.73 -20.59 -38.51
C LEU A 442 39.63 -20.59 -39.76
N ALA A 443 39.60 -19.51 -40.54
CA ALA A 443 40.45 -19.34 -41.71
C ALA A 443 41.95 -19.30 -41.34
N ALA A 444 42.31 -18.59 -40.27
CA ALA A 444 43.68 -18.55 -39.77
C ALA A 444 44.17 -19.95 -39.33
N VAL A 445 43.31 -20.75 -38.68
CA VAL A 445 43.61 -22.13 -38.29
C VAL A 445 43.76 -23.04 -39.52
N ILE A 446 42.94 -22.88 -40.55
CA ILE A 446 43.05 -23.63 -41.82
C ILE A 446 44.34 -23.27 -42.55
N VAL A 447 44.70 -21.99 -42.63
CA VAL A 447 45.96 -21.53 -43.25
C VAL A 447 47.17 -22.03 -42.47
N ALA A 448 47.12 -22.00 -41.14
CA ALA A 448 48.17 -22.57 -40.29
C ALA A 448 48.30 -24.09 -40.48
N TYR A 449 47.17 -24.79 -40.68
CA TYR A 449 47.14 -26.22 -40.99
C TYR A 449 47.75 -26.52 -42.36
N GLN A 450 47.40 -25.75 -43.41
CA GLN A 450 47.96 -25.92 -44.76
C GLN A 450 49.47 -25.63 -44.79
N ARG A 451 49.94 -24.58 -44.10
CA ARG A 451 51.37 -24.27 -43.97
C ARG A 451 52.14 -25.33 -43.19
N ARG A 452 51.50 -25.98 -42.20
CA ARG A 452 52.12 -27.08 -41.45
C ARG A 452 52.19 -28.36 -42.27
N ASN A 453 51.22 -28.61 -43.14
CA ASN A 453 51.22 -29.77 -44.05
C ASN A 453 52.22 -29.60 -45.22
N GLN A 454 52.49 -28.37 -45.66
CA GLN A 454 53.53 -28.08 -46.67
C GLN A 454 54.97 -28.20 -46.15
N ARG A 455 55.17 -28.27 -44.82
CA ARG A 455 56.48 -28.44 -44.18
C ARG A 455 56.87 -29.90 -43.91
N GLY A 456 56.07 -30.86 -44.41
CA GLY A 456 56.17 -32.28 -44.08
C GLY A 456 56.98 -33.17 -45.04
N ASP A 457 57.36 -32.69 -46.23
CA ASP A 457 58.07 -33.51 -47.23
C ASP A 457 59.47 -32.94 -47.50
N ASN A 458 60.41 -33.19 -46.60
CA ASN A 458 61.85 -33.14 -46.87
C ASN A 458 62.53 -34.13 -45.91
N TYR A 459 62.55 -35.41 -46.31
CA TYR A 459 63.49 -36.39 -45.80
C TYR A 459 64.52 -36.63 -46.91
N GLU A 460 65.74 -36.11 -46.72
CA GLU A 460 66.91 -36.59 -47.47
C GLU A 460 67.41 -37.92 -46.86
N PRO A 461 67.82 -38.89 -47.70
CA PRO A 461 68.34 -40.17 -47.23
C PRO A 461 69.82 -40.06 -46.79
N ILE A 462 70.16 -40.72 -45.70
CA ILE A 462 71.54 -40.97 -45.27
C ILE A 462 72.10 -42.13 -46.11
N THR A 463 73.30 -41.92 -46.64
CA THR A 463 74.11 -42.89 -47.39
C THR A 463 74.55 -44.09 -46.53
N MET A 464 74.36 -45.29 -47.08
CA MET A 464 75.43 -46.25 -47.36
C MET A 464 75.15 -46.94 -48.69
#